data_AF-A0AAP5IE02-F1
#
_entry.id   AF-A0AAP5IE02-F1
#
_cell.length_a   1.000
_cell.length_b   1.000
_cell.length_c   1.000
_cell.angle_alpha   90.00
_cell.angle_beta   90.00
_cell.angle_gamma   90.00
#
_symmetry.space_group_name_H-M   'P 1'
#
loop_
_entity.id
_entity.type
_entity.pdbx_description
1 polymer ?
#
loop_
_entity_poly.entity_id
_entity_poly.type
_entity_poly.pdbx_seq_one_letter_code
_entity_poly.pdbx_strand_id
1 'polypeptide(L)'
;MREKPVLEADKILITDVAIQGWAVATAIEAHLLLEYGQVDDAQNLLDREVISFRNIAIKWADSLLGNELLQIATAYRFAAPIFKEHITPERVDRIAYISSVDKSLSKNEIKRKKNFAEVEFEMYSARQRFDTKWIYQQIAVAEYLDTLSELLARLESLQPFANLCKSTGVKSSRELLLGDDADPGLYGIKLI
;
A
#
# COMPACT_ATOMS: atom_id res chain seq x y z
N MET A 1 3.00 12.80 13.16
CA MET A 1 2.19 11.82 13.95
C MET A 1 3.13 11.02 14.84
N ARG A 2 3.03 11.14 16.18
CA ARG A 2 3.90 10.47 17.17
C ARG A 2 3.17 9.39 18.01
N GLU A 3 1.92 9.10 17.70
CA GLU A 3 1.14 8.08 18.42
C GLU A 3 1.29 6.71 17.76
N LYS A 4 1.36 5.66 18.59
CA LYS A 4 1.23 4.28 18.10
C LYS A 4 -0.19 4.12 17.54
N PRO A 5 -0.36 3.51 16.36
CA PRO A 5 -1.68 3.23 15.82
C PRO A 5 -2.50 2.37 16.78
N VAL A 6 -3.59 2.91 17.32
CA VAL A 6 -4.55 2.17 18.16
C VAL A 6 -5.82 1.91 17.36
N LEU A 7 -6.37 0.71 17.52
CA LEU A 7 -7.62 0.24 16.91
C LEU A 7 -8.85 0.87 17.59
N GLU A 8 -8.93 2.20 17.57
CA GLU A 8 -10.13 2.97 17.94
C GLU A 8 -10.75 3.52 16.65
N ALA A 9 -12.02 3.21 16.40
CA ALA A 9 -12.66 3.42 15.11
C ALA A 9 -12.70 4.90 14.68
N ASP A 10 -12.93 5.81 15.63
CA ASP A 10 -12.90 7.26 15.44
C ASP A 10 -11.49 7.78 15.09
N LYS A 11 -10.47 7.29 15.79
CA LYS A 11 -9.07 7.65 15.51
C LYS A 11 -8.57 7.10 14.18
N ILE A 12 -8.97 5.87 13.82
CA ILE A 12 -8.65 5.28 12.51
C ILE A 12 -9.29 6.11 11.41
N LEU A 13 -10.58 6.46 11.52
CA LEU A 13 -11.27 7.22 10.48
C LEU A 13 -10.62 8.58 10.21
N ILE A 14 -10.36 9.37 11.26
CA ILE A 14 -9.74 10.70 11.11
C ILE A 14 -8.32 10.57 10.54
N THR A 15 -7.56 9.59 11.02
CA THR A 15 -6.20 9.35 10.54
C THR A 15 -6.19 8.89 9.09
N ASP A 16 -7.11 8.02 8.71
CA ASP A 16 -7.26 7.51 7.35
C ASP A 16 -7.52 8.67 6.38
N VAL A 17 -8.51 9.52 6.66
CA VAL A 17 -8.80 10.71 5.85
C VAL A 17 -7.56 11.61 5.69
N ALA A 18 -6.82 11.83 6.78
CA ALA A 18 -5.61 12.63 6.74
C ALA A 18 -4.49 12.00 5.89
N ILE A 19 -4.28 10.67 6.00
CA ILE A 19 -3.25 9.96 5.25
C ILE A 19 -3.60 9.90 3.75
N GLN A 20 -4.85 9.60 3.42
CA GLN A 20 -5.30 9.61 2.03
C GLN A 20 -5.20 11.01 1.42
N GLY A 21 -5.62 12.04 2.17
CA GLY A 21 -5.48 13.44 1.76
C GLY A 21 -4.02 13.83 1.49
N TRP A 22 -3.08 13.38 2.33
CA TRP A 22 -1.65 13.59 2.12
C TRP A 22 -1.14 12.92 0.84
N ALA A 23 -1.51 11.67 0.58
CA ALA A 23 -1.11 10.97 -0.65
C ALA A 23 -1.64 11.69 -1.90
N VAL A 24 -2.91 12.10 -1.88
CA VAL A 24 -3.54 12.82 -3.00
C VAL A 24 -2.88 14.18 -3.21
N ALA A 25 -2.64 14.95 -2.14
CA ALA A 25 -1.98 16.25 -2.25
C ALA A 25 -0.57 16.13 -2.84
N THR A 26 0.22 15.16 -2.35
CA THR A 26 1.56 14.87 -2.88
C THR A 26 1.52 14.53 -4.36
N ALA A 27 0.61 13.65 -4.78
CA ALA A 27 0.47 13.24 -6.17
C ALA A 27 0.08 14.43 -7.06
N ILE A 28 -0.89 15.24 -6.64
CA ILE A 28 -1.35 16.42 -7.40
C ILE A 28 -0.22 17.43 -7.54
N GLU A 29 0.48 17.75 -6.45
CA GLU A 29 1.58 18.71 -6.47
C GLU A 29 2.71 18.24 -7.40
N ALA A 30 3.09 16.96 -7.30
CA ALA A 30 4.09 16.38 -8.21
C ALA A 30 3.64 16.46 -9.68
N HIS A 31 2.37 16.16 -9.97
CA HIS A 31 1.83 16.29 -11.33
C HIS A 31 1.90 17.73 -11.85
N LEU A 32 1.48 18.71 -11.05
CA LEU A 32 1.51 20.12 -11.44
C LEU A 32 2.95 20.59 -11.67
N LEU A 33 3.88 20.25 -10.79
CA LEU A 33 5.30 20.60 -10.95
C LEU A 33 5.86 20.03 -12.25
N LEU A 34 5.59 18.76 -12.54
CA LEU A 34 6.00 18.12 -13.80
C LEU A 34 5.37 18.78 -15.03
N GLU A 35 4.09 19.16 -14.94
CA GLU A 35 3.35 19.82 -16.01
C GLU A 35 3.89 21.23 -16.32
N TYR A 36 4.27 21.98 -15.29
CA TYR A 36 4.88 23.30 -15.43
C TYR A 36 6.39 23.27 -15.72
N GLY A 37 6.99 22.09 -15.85
CA GLY A 37 8.42 21.94 -16.17
C GLY A 37 9.35 22.07 -14.97
N GLN A 38 8.82 22.14 -13.75
CA GLN A 38 9.57 22.16 -12.50
C GLN A 38 9.98 20.74 -12.10
N VAL A 39 10.72 20.06 -12.98
CA VAL A 39 11.05 18.63 -12.83
C VAL A 39 11.91 18.37 -11.59
N ASP A 40 12.88 19.25 -11.29
CA ASP A 40 13.73 19.11 -10.10
C ASP A 40 12.93 19.25 -8.80
N ASP A 41 11.97 20.17 -8.76
CA ASP A 41 11.09 20.36 -7.60
C ASP A 41 10.19 19.14 -7.40
N ALA A 42 9.66 18.57 -8.49
CA ALA A 42 8.87 17.34 -8.45
C ALA A 42 9.66 16.15 -7.90
N GLN A 43 10.92 15.97 -8.36
CA GLN A 43 11.81 14.92 -7.85
C GLN A 43 12.09 15.10 -6.36
N ASN A 44 12.45 16.31 -5.94
CA ASN A 44 12.73 16.62 -4.53
C ASN A 44 11.51 16.39 -3.62
N LEU A 45 10.31 16.77 -4.10
CA LEU A 45 9.05 16.49 -3.40
C LEU A 45 8.85 14.99 -3.23
N LEU A 46 8.88 14.24 -4.33
CA LEU A 46 8.61 12.80 -4.33
C LEU A 46 9.63 12.02 -3.50
N ASP A 47 10.92 12.33 -3.61
CA ASP A 47 11.98 11.65 -2.85
C ASP A 47 11.81 11.82 -1.33
N ARG A 48 11.28 12.96 -0.89
CA ARG A 48 10.99 13.21 0.52
C ARG A 48 9.67 12.58 0.97
N GLU A 49 8.60 12.84 0.23
CA GLU A 49 7.23 12.48 0.66
C GLU A 49 6.97 10.99 0.52
N VAL A 50 7.46 10.33 -0.56
CA VAL A 50 7.28 8.88 -0.75
C VAL A 50 7.95 8.10 0.38
N ILE A 51 9.17 8.48 0.78
CA ILE A 51 9.88 7.84 1.90
C ILE A 51 9.09 8.04 3.20
N SER A 52 8.60 9.25 3.44
CA SER A 52 7.81 9.57 4.63
C SER A 52 6.52 8.75 4.66
N PHE A 53 5.81 8.66 3.54
CA PHE A 53 4.56 7.90 3.41
C PHE A 53 4.80 6.41 3.62
N ARG A 54 5.84 5.84 2.99
CA ARG A 54 6.27 4.46 3.21
C ARG A 54 6.50 4.16 4.68
N ASN A 55 7.21 5.02 5.38
CA ASN A 55 7.49 4.84 6.80
C ASN A 55 6.22 4.84 7.66
N ILE A 56 5.22 5.65 7.30
CA ILE A 56 3.91 5.64 7.96
C ILE A 56 3.15 4.35 7.62
N ALA A 57 3.08 3.95 6.36
CA ALA A 57 2.43 2.72 5.94
C ALA A 57 3.01 1.49 6.67
N ILE A 58 4.34 1.40 6.77
CA ILE A 58 5.02 0.32 7.51
C ILE A 58 4.65 0.33 8.99
N LYS A 59 4.66 1.50 9.65
CA LYS A 59 4.28 1.61 11.06
C LYS A 59 2.84 1.14 11.32
N TRP A 60 1.92 1.48 10.41
CA TRP A 60 0.54 1.02 10.49
C TRP A 60 0.42 -0.49 10.27
N ALA A 61 1.09 -1.02 9.24
CA ALA A 61 1.12 -2.46 8.97
C ALA A 61 1.66 -3.24 10.16
N ASP A 62 2.83 -2.87 10.68
CA ASP A 62 3.47 -3.57 11.80
C ASP A 62 2.62 -3.51 13.08
N SER A 63 1.98 -2.37 13.36
CA SER A 63 1.12 -2.22 14.53
C SER A 63 -0.16 -3.06 14.43
N LEU A 64 -0.83 -3.02 13.28
CA LEU A 64 -2.12 -3.71 13.08
C LEU A 64 -1.95 -5.22 12.85
N LEU A 65 -0.84 -5.63 12.24
CA LEU A 65 -0.51 -7.05 12.09
C LEU A 65 0.01 -7.64 13.41
N GLY A 66 0.85 -6.88 14.13
CA GLY A 66 1.51 -7.33 15.37
C GLY A 66 0.63 -7.35 16.62
N ASN A 67 -0.57 -6.75 16.61
CA ASN A 67 -1.49 -6.76 17.74
C ASN A 67 -2.27 -8.09 17.91
N GLU A 68 -1.93 -9.11 17.13
CA GLU A 68 -2.58 -10.43 17.19
C GLU A 68 -1.67 -11.49 17.83
N LEU A 69 -2.21 -12.71 18.00
CA LEU A 69 -1.41 -13.87 18.40
C LEU A 69 -0.22 -14.04 17.45
N LEU A 70 0.95 -14.37 18.01
CA LEU A 70 2.23 -14.42 17.29
C LEU A 70 2.19 -15.32 16.03
N GLN A 71 1.34 -16.35 16.04
CA GLN A 71 1.15 -17.28 14.95
C GLN A 71 0.39 -16.67 13.75
N ILE A 72 -0.47 -15.68 13.99
CA ILE A 72 -1.23 -14.95 12.97
C ILE A 72 -0.79 -13.47 12.87
N ALA A 73 0.33 -13.09 13.49
CA ALA A 73 0.94 -11.77 13.35
C ALA A 73 1.68 -11.66 11.99
N THR A 74 0.93 -11.67 10.89
CA THR A 74 1.43 -11.66 9.52
C THR A 74 0.32 -11.25 8.55
N ALA A 75 0.66 -10.57 7.46
CA ALA A 75 -0.27 -10.28 6.37
C ALA A 75 -0.89 -11.56 5.78
N TYR A 76 -0.14 -12.66 5.79
CA TYR A 76 -0.59 -13.93 5.20
C TYR A 76 -1.76 -14.61 5.93
N ARG A 77 -2.16 -14.10 7.11
CA ARG A 77 -3.39 -14.55 7.78
C ARG A 77 -4.63 -14.30 6.94
N PHE A 78 -4.61 -13.23 6.14
CA PHE A 78 -5.72 -12.84 5.28
C PHE A 78 -5.88 -13.78 4.07
N ALA A 79 -4.92 -14.68 3.82
CA ALA A 79 -5.03 -15.71 2.79
C ALA A 79 -5.81 -16.96 3.26
N ALA A 80 -6.21 -17.02 4.53
CA ALA A 80 -6.94 -18.17 5.06
C ALA A 80 -8.34 -18.33 4.42
N PRO A 81 -8.89 -19.56 4.33
CA PRO A 81 -10.17 -19.81 3.67
C PRO A 81 -11.34 -18.95 4.18
N ILE A 82 -11.34 -18.62 5.48
CA ILE A 82 -12.35 -17.79 6.12
C ILE A 82 -12.48 -16.37 5.54
N PHE A 83 -11.45 -15.88 4.84
CA PHE A 83 -11.42 -14.54 4.26
C PHE A 83 -11.54 -14.54 2.73
N LYS A 84 -11.61 -15.71 2.09
CA LYS A 84 -11.48 -15.87 0.63
C LYS A 84 -12.52 -15.07 -0.18
N GLU A 85 -13.72 -14.89 0.35
CA GLU A 85 -14.79 -14.13 -0.30
C GLU A 85 -14.61 -12.60 -0.20
N HIS A 86 -13.69 -12.13 0.66
CA HIS A 86 -13.51 -10.71 0.96
C HIS A 86 -12.13 -10.17 0.59
N ILE A 87 -11.11 -11.02 0.61
CA ILE A 87 -9.71 -10.61 0.43
C ILE A 87 -9.07 -11.47 -0.65
N THR A 88 -8.66 -10.83 -1.76
CA THR A 88 -7.99 -11.52 -2.86
C THR A 88 -6.50 -11.74 -2.55
N PRO A 89 -5.85 -12.73 -3.19
CA PRO A 89 -4.42 -12.97 -3.01
C PRO A 89 -3.55 -11.75 -3.32
N GLU A 90 -3.91 -10.96 -4.33
CA GLU A 90 -3.17 -9.76 -4.72
C GLU A 90 -3.18 -8.70 -3.61
N ARG A 91 -4.30 -8.56 -2.89
CA ARG A 91 -4.39 -7.67 -1.71
C ARG A 91 -3.43 -8.13 -0.62
N VAL A 92 -3.36 -9.44 -0.36
CA VAL A 92 -2.45 -10.01 0.64
C VAL A 92 -1.00 -9.70 0.29
N ASP A 93 -0.62 -9.86 -0.97
CA ASP A 93 0.75 -9.60 -1.43
C ASP A 93 1.10 -8.10 -1.32
N ARG A 94 0.16 -7.20 -1.63
CA ARG A 94 0.37 -5.75 -1.45
C ARG A 94 0.48 -5.34 0.03
N ILE A 95 -0.33 -5.92 0.91
CA ILE A 95 -0.20 -5.69 2.36
C ILE A 95 1.16 -6.21 2.85
N ALA A 96 1.60 -7.38 2.38
CA ALA A 96 2.90 -7.94 2.73
C ALA A 96 4.07 -7.03 2.29
N TYR A 97 3.94 -6.32 1.17
CA TYR A 97 4.95 -5.37 0.68
C TYR A 97 5.21 -4.20 1.65
N ILE A 98 4.19 -3.80 2.43
CA ILE A 98 4.33 -2.72 3.43
C ILE A 98 4.54 -3.23 4.87
N SER A 99 4.64 -4.54 5.08
CA SER A 99 4.94 -5.14 6.40
C SER A 99 6.45 -5.33 6.55
N SER A 100 7.05 -4.85 7.64
CA SER A 100 8.49 -5.02 7.85
C SER A 100 8.88 -6.48 8.08
N VAL A 101 7.95 -7.27 8.64
CA VAL A 101 8.12 -8.69 8.91
C VAL A 101 7.93 -9.52 7.65
N ASP A 102 6.95 -9.17 6.81
CA ASP A 102 6.54 -10.03 5.69
C ASP A 102 7.29 -9.72 4.38
N LYS A 103 7.76 -8.47 4.18
CA LYS A 103 8.39 -8.02 2.93
C LYS A 103 9.66 -8.80 2.58
N SER A 104 10.42 -9.25 3.57
CA SER A 104 11.69 -9.96 3.37
C SER A 104 11.56 -11.49 3.39
N LEU A 105 10.36 -12.03 3.50
CA LEU A 105 10.16 -13.47 3.60
C LEU A 105 10.41 -14.18 2.26
N SER A 106 11.12 -15.29 2.31
CA SER A 106 11.27 -16.19 1.16
C SER A 106 9.97 -16.93 0.86
N LYS A 107 9.82 -17.44 -0.37
CA LYS A 107 8.64 -18.23 -0.78
C LYS A 107 8.31 -19.39 0.18
N ASN A 108 9.34 -20.03 0.72
CA ASN A 108 9.17 -21.13 1.68
C ASN A 108 8.64 -20.63 3.03
N GLU A 109 9.11 -19.49 3.50
CA GLU A 109 8.63 -18.86 4.74
C GLU A 109 7.20 -18.35 4.59
N ILE A 110 6.86 -17.76 3.44
CA ILE A 110 5.50 -17.35 3.09
C ILE A 110 4.56 -18.56 3.16
N LYS A 111 4.94 -19.69 2.53
CA LYS A 111 4.15 -20.92 2.57
C LYS A 111 3.96 -21.43 4.01
N ARG A 112 5.02 -21.38 4.83
CA ARG A 112 4.93 -21.76 6.26
C ARG A 112 3.98 -20.85 7.02
N LYS A 113 4.06 -19.53 6.84
CA LYS A 113 3.17 -18.55 7.48
C LYS A 113 1.71 -18.75 7.10
N LYS A 114 1.41 -18.99 5.81
CA LYS A 114 0.05 -19.32 5.33
C LYS A 114 -0.48 -20.58 6.02
N ASN A 115 0.29 -21.67 6.02
CA ASN A 115 -0.10 -22.92 6.64
C ASN A 115 -0.31 -22.78 8.16
N PHE A 116 0.57 -22.06 8.86
CA PHE A 116 0.41 -21.83 10.30
C PHE A 116 -0.85 -21.04 10.61
N ALA A 117 -1.12 -19.95 9.87
CA ALA A 117 -2.33 -19.17 10.08
C ALA A 117 -3.59 -20.01 9.84
N GLU A 118 -3.62 -20.81 8.77
CA GLU A 118 -4.73 -21.71 8.46
C GLU A 118 -4.99 -22.72 9.58
N VAL A 119 -3.95 -23.41 10.06
CA VAL A 119 -4.07 -24.37 11.18
C VAL A 119 -4.57 -23.69 12.45
N GLU A 120 -4.07 -22.50 12.79
CA GLU A 120 -4.54 -21.76 13.97
C GLU A 120 -6.02 -21.37 13.82
N PHE A 121 -6.46 -20.96 12.62
CA PHE A 121 -7.87 -20.69 12.38
C PHE A 121 -8.74 -21.92 12.53
N GLU A 122 -8.33 -23.08 12.03
CA GLU A 122 -9.05 -24.34 12.22
C GLU A 122 -9.13 -24.73 13.71
N MET A 123 -8.01 -24.66 14.43
CA MET A 123 -7.91 -25.02 15.85
C MET A 123 -8.72 -24.09 16.76
N TYR A 124 -8.76 -22.78 16.47
CA TYR A 124 -9.51 -21.81 17.27
C TYR A 124 -10.98 -21.68 16.87
N SER A 125 -11.34 -21.95 15.61
CA SER A 125 -12.74 -22.08 15.19
C SER A 125 -13.41 -23.23 15.93
N ALA A 126 -12.70 -24.35 16.13
CA ALA A 126 -13.15 -25.46 16.97
C ALA A 126 -13.33 -25.08 18.46
N ARG A 127 -12.74 -23.95 18.90
CA ARG A 127 -12.79 -23.42 20.28
C ARG A 127 -13.65 -22.15 20.41
N GLN A 128 -14.40 -21.76 19.37
CA GLN A 128 -15.24 -20.55 19.32
C GLN A 128 -14.52 -19.24 19.69
N ARG A 129 -13.21 -19.14 19.43
CA ARG A 129 -12.41 -17.99 19.88
C ARG A 129 -12.48 -16.78 18.95
N PHE A 130 -12.90 -16.98 17.70
CA PHE A 130 -13.09 -15.94 16.70
C PHE A 130 -14.57 -15.80 16.38
N ASP A 131 -15.21 -14.76 16.90
CA ASP A 131 -16.58 -14.45 16.57
C ASP A 131 -16.67 -13.68 15.24
N THR A 132 -17.89 -13.53 14.73
CA THR A 132 -18.16 -12.76 13.51
C THR A 132 -17.64 -11.32 13.60
N LYS A 133 -17.65 -10.73 14.80
CA LYS A 133 -17.14 -9.38 15.02
C LYS A 133 -15.63 -9.31 14.77
N TRP A 134 -14.87 -10.27 15.29
CA TRP A 134 -13.43 -10.35 15.04
C TRP A 134 -13.11 -10.54 13.56
N ILE A 135 -13.87 -11.40 12.85
CA ILE A 135 -13.69 -11.60 11.40
C ILE A 135 -13.87 -10.28 10.64
N TYR A 136 -14.96 -9.54 10.88
CA TYR A 136 -15.19 -8.25 10.24
C TYR A 136 -14.12 -7.21 10.60
N GLN A 137 -13.63 -7.22 11.84
CA GLN A 137 -12.52 -6.36 12.23
C GLN A 137 -11.25 -6.67 11.43
N GLN A 138 -10.93 -7.94 11.19
CA GLN A 138 -9.79 -8.33 10.37
C GLN A 138 -9.97 -7.94 8.90
N ILE A 139 -11.20 -8.05 8.36
CA ILE A 139 -11.51 -7.58 7.00
C ILE A 139 -11.25 -6.07 6.90
N ALA A 140 -11.75 -5.28 7.86
CA ALA A 140 -11.51 -3.83 7.89
C ALA A 140 -10.01 -3.48 8.00
N VAL A 141 -9.24 -4.23 8.81
CA VAL A 141 -7.79 -4.06 8.88
C VAL A 141 -7.13 -4.34 7.54
N ALA A 142 -7.51 -5.43 6.86
CA ALA A 142 -6.97 -5.76 5.55
C ALA A 142 -7.32 -4.69 4.51
N GLU A 143 -8.54 -4.17 4.52
CA GLU A 143 -8.96 -3.09 3.63
C GLU A 143 -8.13 -1.83 3.83
N TYR A 144 -7.98 -1.39 5.08
CA TYR A 144 -7.19 -0.21 5.42
C TYR A 144 -5.72 -0.36 4.99
N LEU A 145 -5.09 -1.49 5.29
CA LEU A 145 -3.69 -1.73 4.92
C LEU A 145 -3.50 -1.84 3.40
N ASP A 146 -4.47 -2.43 2.70
CA ASP A 146 -4.46 -2.50 1.24
C ASP A 146 -4.54 -1.11 0.62
N THR A 147 -5.41 -0.22 1.13
CA THR A 147 -5.48 1.19 0.70
C THR A 147 -4.14 1.91 0.87
N LEU A 148 -3.47 1.74 2.02
CA LEU A 148 -2.14 2.32 2.24
C LEU A 148 -1.12 1.80 1.24
N SER A 149 -1.14 0.49 0.97
CA SER A 149 -0.22 -0.13 0.02
C SER A 149 -0.44 0.36 -1.41
N GLU A 150 -1.69 0.57 -1.81
CA GLU A 150 -2.05 1.07 -3.14
C GLU A 150 -1.65 2.53 -3.32
N LEU A 151 -1.92 3.38 -2.32
CA LEU A 151 -1.50 4.79 -2.35
C LEU A 151 0.01 4.92 -2.41
N LEU A 152 0.73 4.12 -1.64
CA LEU A 152 2.19 4.08 -1.71
C LEU A 152 2.66 3.67 -3.11
N ALA A 153 2.10 2.61 -3.70
CA ALA A 153 2.48 2.17 -5.04
C ALA A 153 2.22 3.25 -6.10
N ARG A 154 1.13 4.00 -6.00
CA ARG A 154 0.84 5.13 -6.89
C ARG A 154 1.88 6.23 -6.74
N LEU A 155 2.23 6.63 -5.52
CA LEU A 155 3.28 7.63 -5.29
C LEU A 155 4.66 7.16 -5.77
N GLU A 156 5.01 5.90 -5.50
CA GLU A 156 6.25 5.27 -5.99
C GLU A 156 6.32 5.27 -7.52
N SER A 157 5.19 5.11 -8.22
CA SER A 157 5.16 5.13 -9.69
C SER A 157 5.44 6.51 -10.29
N LEU A 158 5.26 7.60 -9.52
CA LEU A 158 5.56 8.96 -9.97
C LEU A 158 7.07 9.25 -9.97
N GLN A 159 7.84 8.63 -9.07
CA GLN A 159 9.30 8.80 -9.03
C GLN A 159 10.00 8.40 -10.35
N PRO A 160 9.80 7.19 -10.91
CA PRO A 160 10.41 6.83 -12.18
C PRO A 160 9.90 7.69 -13.34
N PHE A 161 8.66 8.16 -13.29
CA PHE A 161 8.14 9.09 -14.30
C PHE A 161 8.82 10.47 -14.23
N ALA A 162 9.02 11.02 -13.03
CA ALA A 162 9.77 12.26 -12.83
C ALA A 162 11.24 12.10 -13.29
N ASN A 163 11.86 10.96 -13.00
CA ASN A 163 13.21 10.63 -13.47
C ASN A 163 13.28 10.54 -15.00
N LEU A 164 12.24 9.99 -15.65
CA LEU A 164 12.13 9.97 -17.11
C LEU A 164 12.04 11.39 -17.68
N CYS A 165 11.22 12.27 -17.08
CA CYS A 165 11.15 13.68 -17.50
C CYS A 165 12.52 14.37 -17.39
N LYS A 166 13.26 14.09 -16.32
CA LYS A 166 14.60 14.66 -16.11
C LYS A 166 15.62 14.14 -17.12
N SER A 167 15.64 12.83 -17.36
CA SER A 167 16.61 12.21 -18.27
C SER A 167 16.38 12.58 -19.73
N THR A 168 15.12 12.82 -20.12
CA THR A 168 14.74 13.27 -21.46
C THR A 168 14.89 14.78 -21.65
N GLY A 169 15.04 15.55 -20.56
CA GLY A 169 15.24 16.99 -20.61
C GLY A 169 14.02 17.77 -21.12
N VAL A 170 12.82 17.21 -20.96
CA VAL A 170 11.57 17.84 -21.42
C VAL A 170 11.26 19.10 -20.63
N LYS A 171 10.64 20.09 -21.30
CA LYS A 171 10.22 21.34 -20.63
C LYS A 171 8.90 21.20 -19.90
N SER A 172 8.17 20.12 -20.14
CA SER A 172 6.91 19.77 -19.51
C SER A 172 6.67 18.28 -19.67
N SER A 173 6.06 17.63 -18.68
CA SER A 173 5.62 16.23 -18.82
C SER A 173 4.66 16.02 -20.00
N ARG A 174 3.95 17.08 -20.44
CA ARG A 174 3.07 17.05 -21.63
C ARG A 174 3.82 16.68 -22.91
N GLU A 175 5.13 16.89 -22.99
CA GLU A 175 5.94 16.48 -24.16
C GLU A 175 6.14 14.95 -24.25
N LEU A 176 6.03 14.24 -23.12
CA LEU A 176 6.12 12.78 -23.06
C LEU A 176 4.75 12.10 -23.10
N LEU A 177 3.69 12.83 -22.73
CA LEU A 177 2.33 12.35 -22.81
C LEU A 177 1.87 12.35 -24.28
N LEU A 178 1.05 11.37 -24.65
CA LEU A 178 0.41 11.36 -25.95
C LEU A 178 -0.51 12.59 -26.07
N GLY A 179 -0.42 13.30 -27.20
CA GLY A 179 -1.34 14.41 -27.51
C GLY A 179 -2.76 13.92 -27.79
N ASP A 180 -3.69 14.86 -27.90
CA ASP A 180 -5.12 14.59 -28.12
C ASP A 180 -5.42 13.82 -29.42
N ASP A 181 -4.45 13.76 -30.33
CA ASP A 181 -4.55 13.11 -31.65
C ASP A 181 -4.15 11.61 -31.63
N ALA A 182 -3.83 11.05 -30.46
CA ALA A 182 -3.34 9.68 -30.36
C ALA A 182 -4.46 8.64 -30.45
N ASP A 183 -4.26 7.62 -31.30
CA ASP A 183 -5.21 6.52 -31.46
C ASP A 183 -5.45 5.80 -30.11
N PRO A 184 -6.71 5.69 -29.66
CA PRO A 184 -7.04 4.98 -28.42
C PRO A 184 -6.79 3.49 -28.63
N GLY A 185 -5.66 2.98 -28.13
CA GLY A 185 -5.36 1.56 -28.30
C GLY A 185 -4.13 1.02 -27.57
N LEU A 186 -3.03 1.76 -27.45
CA LEU A 186 -1.80 1.27 -26.82
C LEU A 186 -0.93 2.44 -26.33
N TYR A 187 -0.93 2.69 -25.02
CA TYR A 187 -0.07 3.70 -24.39
C TYR A 187 1.34 3.13 -24.19
N GLY A 188 2.11 3.07 -25.28
CA GLY A 188 3.55 2.86 -25.19
C GLY A 188 4.21 4.17 -24.78
N ILE A 189 4.80 4.21 -23.58
CA ILE A 189 5.88 5.17 -23.30
C ILE A 189 6.88 4.99 -24.45
N LYS A 190 7.15 6.05 -25.22
CA LYS A 190 8.24 6.03 -26.21
C LYS A 190 9.54 5.80 -25.44
N LEU A 191 9.94 4.53 -25.33
CA LEU A 191 11.29 4.16 -24.92
C LEU A 191 12.22 4.67 -26.01
N ILE A 192 12.99 5.71 -25.68
CA ILE A 192 14.13 6.18 -26.46
C ILE A 192 15.31 5.25 -26.15
#